data_AF-A0A174ZV17-F1
#
_entry.id   AF-A0A174ZV17-F1
#
_cell.length_a   1.000
_cell.length_b   1.000
_cell.length_c   1.000
_cell.angle_alpha   90.00
_cell.angle_beta   90.00
_cell.angle_gamma   90.00
#
_symmetry.space_group_name_H-M   'P 1'
#
loop_
_entity.id
_entity.type
_entity.pdbx_description
1 polymer ?
#
loop_
_entity_poly.entity_id
_entity_poly.type
_entity_poly.pdbx_seq_one_letter_code
_entity_poly.pdbx_strand_id
1 'polypeptide(L)'
;MSNEQFDKQSKALREFFIFTYFKTKECKNNHNDLIQNIIKKSYNDATMMGAYNTLLNKELSEKSYSAYCKATKLIMKKIYNVKVNRSTQESFDKWHEKTCGKIIGCYDGVNSNKSIFTYGNAQKWLNMALKYLWLLGNLPNDIKEELLHAPIDSYILQKLWNLKAEGVTCSADTFYYKGNSWSKISDYNDYFDLQKVIRVMAKQGGKTVIEQENEAWIEMAIERKRSLAHKRETKGVKHET
;
A
#
# COMPACT_ATOMS: atom_id res chain seq x y z
N MET A 1 28.94 14.42 14.77
CA MET A 1 29.13 14.00 13.36
C MET A 1 29.07 15.27 12.52
N SER A 2 30.00 15.48 11.58
CA SER A 2 29.87 16.60 10.64
C SER A 2 28.66 16.38 9.73
N ASN A 3 28.00 17.45 9.29
CA ASN A 3 26.86 17.37 8.35
C ASN A 3 27.24 16.58 7.08
N GLU A 4 28.47 16.74 6.60
CA GLU A 4 29.00 16.01 5.44
C GLU A 4 29.08 14.48 5.65
N GLN A 5 29.50 14.04 6.84
CA GLN A 5 29.54 12.61 7.18
C GLN A 5 28.12 12.02 7.23
N PHE A 6 27.17 12.77 7.81
CA PHE A 6 25.76 12.37 7.88
C PHE A 6 25.11 12.28 6.49
N ASP A 7 25.38 13.24 5.61
CA ASP A 7 24.87 13.25 4.24
C ASP A 7 25.43 12.09 3.41
N LYS A 8 26.72 11.78 3.55
CA LYS A 8 27.36 10.64 2.88
C LYS A 8 26.74 9.31 3.33
N GLN A 9 26.53 9.13 4.64
CA GLN A 9 25.91 7.92 5.18
C GLN A 9 24.45 7.79 4.75
N SER A 10 23.69 8.89 4.78
CA SER A 10 22.29 8.94 4.35
C SER A 10 22.15 8.58 2.87
N LYS A 11 23.04 9.10 2.02
CA LYS A 11 23.09 8.73 0.60
C LYS A 11 23.38 7.24 0.40
N ALA A 12 24.40 6.70 1.08
CA ALA A 12 24.75 5.28 0.98
C ALA A 12 23.60 4.37 1.46
N LEU A 13 22.93 4.74 2.56
CA LEU A 13 21.75 4.04 3.07
C LEU A 13 20.62 4.04 2.03
N ARG A 14 20.35 5.18 1.39
CA ARG A 14 19.31 5.32 0.38
C ARG A 14 19.62 4.47 -0.86
N GLU A 15 20.85 4.50 -1.36
CA GLU A 15 21.28 3.65 -2.49
C GLU A 15 21.15 2.16 -2.16
N PHE A 16 21.57 1.75 -0.96
CA PHE A 16 21.43 0.37 -0.50
C PHE A 16 19.97 -0.07 -0.36
N PHE A 17 19.12 0.79 0.22
CA PHE A 17 17.68 0.54 0.31
C PHE A 17 17.05 0.39 -1.08
N ILE A 18 17.35 1.29 -2.01
CA ILE A 18 16.81 1.22 -3.38
C ILE A 18 17.19 -0.10 -4.05
N PHE A 19 18.45 -0.51 -3.93
CA PHE A 19 18.92 -1.76 -4.51
C PHE A 19 18.31 -2.99 -3.85
N THR A 20 18.30 -3.05 -2.52
CA THR A 20 17.79 -4.23 -1.80
C THR A 20 16.28 -4.37 -1.93
N TYR A 21 15.54 -3.26 -1.92
CA TYR A 21 14.08 -3.25 -1.89
C TYR A 21 13.43 -3.20 -3.27
N PHE A 22 13.92 -2.34 -4.16
CA PHE A 22 13.38 -2.15 -5.51
C PHE A 22 14.19 -2.87 -6.61
N LYS A 23 15.31 -3.52 -6.26
CA LYS A 23 16.15 -4.30 -7.20
C LYS A 23 16.68 -3.46 -8.37
N THR A 24 16.95 -2.19 -8.12
CA THR A 24 17.47 -1.23 -9.11
C THR A 24 18.46 -0.25 -8.48
N LYS A 25 19.01 0.68 -9.25
CA LYS A 25 19.87 1.77 -8.75
C LYS A 25 19.31 3.11 -9.21
N GLU A 26 19.50 4.13 -8.40
CA GLU A 26 19.19 5.49 -8.84
C GLU A 26 20.30 6.01 -9.75
N CYS A 27 19.95 6.30 -11.00
CA CYS A 27 20.85 6.90 -11.97
C CYS A 27 20.12 8.09 -12.63
N LYS A 28 20.82 9.20 -12.87
CA LYS A 28 20.25 10.39 -13.53
C LYS A 28 19.58 10.07 -14.87
N ASN A 29 20.12 9.10 -15.61
CA ASN A 29 19.59 8.68 -16.91
C ASN A 29 18.52 7.56 -16.82
N ASN A 30 18.20 7.07 -15.61
CA ASN A 30 17.36 5.89 -15.42
C ASN A 30 16.21 6.08 -14.42
N HIS A 31 15.73 7.32 -14.27
CA HIS A 31 14.64 7.65 -13.35
C HIS A 31 13.37 6.82 -13.64
N ASN A 32 13.08 6.56 -14.92
CA ASN A 32 11.94 5.73 -15.33
C ASN A 32 12.03 4.28 -14.83
N ASP A 33 13.21 3.67 -14.76
CA ASP A 33 13.37 2.31 -14.26
C ASP A 33 13.10 2.23 -12.75
N LEU A 34 13.53 3.24 -11.99
CA LEU A 34 13.21 3.30 -10.56
C LEU A 34 11.70 3.36 -10.35
N ILE A 35 11.00 4.23 -11.07
CA ILE A 35 9.54 4.36 -10.96
C ILE A 35 8.83 3.06 -11.36
N GLN A 36 9.25 2.41 -12.44
CA GLN A 36 8.68 1.12 -12.85
C GLN A 36 8.86 0.05 -11.77
N ASN A 37 10.05 -0.02 -11.15
CA ASN A 37 10.31 -0.97 -10.06
C ASN A 37 9.52 -0.63 -8.79
N ILE A 38 9.30 0.64 -8.48
CA ILE A 38 8.41 1.07 -7.39
C ILE A 38 6.98 0.59 -7.64
N ILE A 39 6.44 0.81 -8.85
CA ILE A 39 5.08 0.37 -9.20
C ILE A 39 4.98 -1.15 -9.15
N LYS A 40 5.99 -1.88 -9.65
CA LYS A 40 6.06 -3.34 -9.57
C LYS A 40 6.11 -3.84 -8.13
N LYS A 41 6.93 -3.23 -7.27
CA LYS A 41 7.00 -3.61 -5.85
C LYS A 41 5.67 -3.35 -5.14
N SER A 42 5.04 -2.22 -5.42
CA SER A 42 3.72 -1.86 -4.90
C SER A 42 2.62 -2.85 -5.33
N TYR A 43 2.69 -3.36 -6.56
CA TYR A 43 1.80 -4.44 -7.03
C TYR A 43 1.96 -5.71 -6.20
N ASN A 44 3.21 -6.12 -5.94
CA ASN A 44 3.48 -7.30 -5.12
C ASN A 44 2.92 -7.11 -3.70
N ASP A 45 3.06 -5.93 -3.10
CA ASP A 45 2.48 -5.63 -1.79
C ASP A 45 0.95 -5.68 -1.80
N ALA A 46 0.32 -5.26 -2.91
CA ALA A 46 -1.12 -5.28 -3.08
C ALA A 46 -1.72 -6.65 -3.41
N THR A 47 -0.91 -7.63 -3.84
CA THR A 47 -1.43 -8.92 -4.34
C THR A 47 -0.92 -10.14 -3.58
N MET A 48 0.26 -10.09 -2.96
CA MET A 48 0.85 -11.24 -2.25
C MET A 48 0.25 -11.48 -0.86
N MET A 49 -0.24 -10.44 -0.19
CA MET A 49 -0.74 -10.51 1.20
C MET A 49 -2.28 -10.43 1.28
N GLY A 50 -2.96 -10.61 0.15
CA GLY A 50 -4.42 -10.48 0.03
C GLY A 50 -5.04 -11.68 -0.69
N ALA A 51 -6.35 -11.66 -0.82
CA ALA A 51 -7.11 -12.76 -1.42
C ALA A 51 -6.83 -12.96 -2.93
N TYR A 52 -6.20 -11.99 -3.60
CA TYR A 52 -5.97 -12.01 -5.04
C TYR A 52 -5.23 -13.28 -5.50
N ASN A 53 -4.04 -13.54 -4.94
CA ASN A 53 -3.23 -14.68 -5.36
C ASN A 53 -3.89 -16.04 -5.05
N THR A 54 -4.67 -16.13 -3.98
CA THR A 54 -5.42 -17.35 -3.65
C THR A 54 -6.56 -17.63 -4.64
N LEU A 55 -7.15 -16.57 -5.19
CA LEU A 55 -8.31 -16.68 -6.10
C LEU A 55 -7.90 -16.76 -7.57
N LEU A 56 -6.68 -16.36 -7.90
CA LEU A 56 -6.15 -16.42 -9.26
C LEU A 56 -5.81 -17.87 -9.61
N ASN A 57 -6.55 -18.44 -10.56
CA ASN A 57 -6.25 -19.77 -11.10
C ASN A 57 -5.30 -19.68 -12.31
N LYS A 58 -4.77 -20.83 -12.75
CA LYS A 58 -3.80 -20.92 -13.85
C LYS A 58 -4.34 -20.35 -15.17
N GLU A 59 -5.62 -20.55 -15.45
CA GLU A 59 -6.31 -20.08 -16.67
C GLU A 59 -6.38 -18.56 -16.76
N LEU A 60 -6.44 -17.87 -15.63
CA LEU A 60 -6.47 -16.40 -15.57
C LEU A 60 -5.09 -15.77 -15.51
N SER A 61 -4.01 -16.56 -15.45
CA SER A 61 -2.63 -16.06 -15.27
C SER A 61 -2.21 -15.09 -16.39
N GLU A 62 -2.44 -15.46 -17.65
CA GLU A 62 -2.10 -14.60 -18.80
C GLU A 62 -2.92 -13.32 -18.84
N LYS A 63 -4.23 -13.42 -18.54
CA LYS A 63 -5.13 -12.26 -18.43
C LYS A 63 -4.69 -11.33 -17.30
N SER A 64 -4.33 -11.89 -16.15
CA SER A 64 -3.79 -11.18 -14.99
C SER A 64 -2.49 -10.46 -15.33
N TYR A 65 -1.57 -11.11 -16.02
CA TYR A 65 -0.31 -10.48 -16.44
C TYR A 65 -0.54 -9.34 -17.45
N SER A 66 -1.45 -9.54 -18.41
CA SER A 66 -1.86 -8.49 -19.34
C SER A 66 -2.50 -7.29 -18.61
N ALA A 67 -3.38 -7.56 -17.64
CA ALA A 67 -4.01 -6.55 -16.80
C ALA A 67 -2.96 -5.77 -15.98
N TYR A 68 -2.01 -6.48 -15.35
CA TYR A 68 -0.88 -5.89 -14.64
C TYR A 68 -0.05 -4.96 -15.52
N CYS A 69 0.30 -5.39 -16.74
CA CYS A 69 1.05 -4.57 -17.70
C CYS A 69 0.29 -3.29 -18.09
N LYS A 70 -1.03 -3.41 -18.33
CA LYS A 70 -1.91 -2.26 -18.66
C LYS A 70 -2.02 -1.29 -17.47
N ALA A 71 -2.29 -1.82 -16.29
CA ALA A 71 -2.43 -1.03 -15.06
C ALA A 71 -1.11 -0.33 -14.68
N THR A 72 0.04 -0.98 -14.86
CA THR A 72 1.36 -0.37 -14.61
C THR A 72 1.58 0.88 -15.48
N LYS A 73 1.32 0.76 -16.80
CA LYS A 73 1.41 1.90 -17.73
C LYS A 73 0.42 3.01 -17.37
N LEU A 74 -0.80 2.63 -16.97
CA LEU A 74 -1.82 3.56 -16.52
C LEU A 74 -1.38 4.34 -15.27
N ILE A 75 -0.90 3.65 -14.23
CA ILE A 75 -0.46 4.25 -12.97
C ILE A 75 0.68 5.24 -13.23
N MET A 76 1.68 4.84 -13.99
CA MET A 76 2.81 5.70 -14.35
C MET A 76 2.32 6.98 -15.06
N LYS A 77 1.44 6.83 -16.05
CA LYS A 77 0.83 7.97 -16.74
C LYS A 77 0.00 8.84 -15.79
N LYS A 78 -0.70 8.24 -14.82
CA LYS A 78 -1.61 8.94 -13.90
C LYS A 78 -0.88 9.74 -12.84
N ILE A 79 0.22 9.20 -12.29
CA ILE A 79 1.04 9.87 -11.28
C ILE A 79 1.69 11.12 -11.87
N TYR A 80 2.26 11.02 -13.08
CA TYR A 80 3.02 12.11 -13.71
C TYR A 80 2.22 12.97 -14.70
N ASN A 81 0.88 12.92 -14.67
CA ASN A 81 0.06 13.77 -15.53
C ASN A 81 -0.10 15.18 -14.94
N VAL A 82 0.75 16.10 -15.38
CA VAL A 82 0.77 17.51 -14.97
C VAL A 82 -0.50 18.31 -15.30
N LYS A 83 -1.41 17.77 -16.12
CA LYS A 83 -2.67 18.45 -16.50
C LYS A 83 -3.82 18.21 -15.52
N VAL A 84 -3.62 17.41 -14.47
CA VAL A 84 -4.68 17.08 -13.51
C VAL A 84 -4.52 17.93 -12.25
N ASN A 85 -5.57 18.66 -11.88
CA ASN A 85 -5.59 19.34 -10.60
C ASN A 85 -5.71 18.34 -9.44
N ARG A 86 -4.72 18.35 -8.55
CA ARG A 86 -4.64 17.52 -7.34
C ARG A 86 -4.20 18.34 -6.12
N SER A 87 -4.41 19.66 -6.18
CA SER A 87 -3.86 20.62 -5.21
C SER A 87 -4.61 20.70 -3.89
N THR A 88 -5.87 20.26 -3.86
CA THR A 88 -6.73 20.21 -2.66
C THR A 88 -7.10 18.77 -2.33
N GLN A 89 -7.47 18.50 -1.07
CA GLN A 89 -7.93 17.17 -0.65
C GLN A 89 -9.08 16.67 -1.51
N GLU A 90 -10.09 17.52 -1.79
CA GLU A 90 -11.23 17.14 -2.62
C GLU A 90 -10.79 16.75 -4.06
N SER A 91 -9.90 17.53 -4.66
CA SER A 91 -9.39 17.23 -6.01
C SER A 91 -8.54 15.96 -6.05
N PHE A 92 -7.75 15.71 -4.99
CA PHE A 92 -6.96 14.49 -4.83
C PHE A 92 -7.86 13.27 -4.64
N ASP A 93 -8.88 13.35 -3.78
CA ASP A 93 -9.83 12.28 -3.50
C ASP A 93 -10.55 11.85 -4.79
N LYS A 94 -11.02 12.82 -5.58
CA LYS A 94 -11.64 12.58 -6.90
C LYS A 94 -10.67 11.96 -7.91
N TRP A 95 -9.41 12.42 -7.94
CA TRP A 95 -8.39 11.83 -8.80
C TRP A 95 -8.07 10.39 -8.38
N HIS A 96 -7.96 10.13 -7.08
CA HIS A 96 -7.67 8.84 -6.49
C HIS A 96 -8.75 7.83 -6.86
N GLU A 97 -10.02 8.16 -6.57
CA GLU A 97 -11.18 7.33 -6.90
C GLU A 97 -11.20 6.96 -8.40
N LYS A 98 -11.09 7.97 -9.27
CA LYS A 98 -11.06 7.78 -10.72
C LYS A 98 -9.87 6.94 -11.18
N THR A 99 -8.74 7.03 -10.50
CA THR A 99 -7.54 6.28 -10.85
C THR A 99 -7.67 4.83 -10.40
N CYS A 100 -8.10 4.57 -9.16
CA CYS A 100 -8.40 3.23 -8.67
C CYS A 100 -9.46 2.52 -9.53
N GLY A 101 -10.55 3.21 -9.89
CA GLY A 101 -11.56 2.66 -10.80
C GLY A 101 -10.99 2.23 -12.16
N LYS A 102 -10.08 3.02 -12.73
CA LYS A 102 -9.39 2.66 -13.99
C LYS A 102 -8.38 1.52 -13.83
N ILE A 103 -7.73 1.41 -12.67
CA ILE A 103 -6.86 0.27 -12.36
C ILE A 103 -7.72 -1.01 -12.31
N ILE A 104 -8.85 -0.98 -11.60
CA ILE A 104 -9.79 -2.11 -11.53
C ILE A 104 -10.28 -2.50 -12.93
N GLY A 105 -10.64 -1.51 -13.77
CA GLY A 105 -11.06 -1.77 -15.16
C GLY A 105 -10.00 -2.48 -16.02
N CYS A 106 -8.71 -2.38 -15.69
CA CYS A 106 -7.68 -3.18 -16.38
C CYS A 106 -7.83 -4.69 -16.11
N TYR A 107 -8.50 -5.05 -15.01
CA TYR A 107 -8.74 -6.41 -14.54
C TYR A 107 -10.14 -6.94 -14.88
N ASP A 108 -10.96 -6.25 -15.70
CA ASP A 108 -12.31 -6.72 -16.05
C ASP A 108 -12.30 -8.15 -16.62
N GLY A 109 -11.31 -8.47 -17.46
CA GLY A 109 -11.13 -9.82 -18.01
C GLY A 109 -10.69 -10.88 -16.99
N VAL A 110 -10.14 -10.47 -15.84
CA VAL A 110 -9.80 -11.34 -14.70
C VAL A 110 -11.00 -11.47 -13.78
N ASN A 111 -11.67 -10.35 -13.51
CA ASN A 111 -12.82 -10.29 -12.61
C ASN A 111 -14.00 -11.08 -13.18
N SER A 112 -14.43 -10.83 -14.42
CA SER A 112 -15.60 -11.52 -14.99
C SER A 112 -16.75 -11.60 -13.95
N ASN A 113 -17.13 -12.81 -13.49
CA ASN A 113 -18.19 -13.02 -12.49
C ASN A 113 -17.69 -13.06 -11.02
N LYS A 114 -16.41 -12.79 -10.78
CA LYS A 114 -15.75 -12.90 -9.48
C LYS A 114 -15.05 -11.59 -9.12
N SER A 115 -15.19 -11.15 -7.88
CA SER A 115 -14.45 -9.99 -7.36
C SER A 115 -13.05 -10.41 -6.90
N ILE A 116 -12.16 -10.68 -7.87
CA ILE A 116 -10.78 -11.14 -7.63
C ILE A 116 -9.87 -9.94 -7.35
N PHE A 117 -9.86 -8.97 -8.27
CA PHE A 117 -9.16 -7.70 -8.12
C PHE A 117 -10.14 -6.59 -7.73
N THR A 118 -10.12 -6.19 -6.46
CA THR A 118 -11.09 -5.26 -5.86
C THR A 118 -10.52 -3.85 -5.69
N TYR A 119 -11.33 -2.93 -5.15
CA TYR A 119 -10.88 -1.61 -4.74
C TYR A 119 -9.76 -1.69 -3.69
N GLY A 120 -9.85 -2.64 -2.77
CA GLY A 120 -8.82 -2.96 -1.78
C GLY A 120 -7.43 -3.18 -2.37
N ASN A 121 -7.34 -3.91 -3.49
CA ASN A 121 -6.08 -4.13 -4.20
C ASN A 121 -5.63 -2.88 -4.96
N ALA A 122 -6.56 -2.20 -5.64
CA ALA A 122 -6.27 -0.99 -6.41
C ALA A 122 -5.73 0.14 -5.54
N GLN A 123 -6.36 0.41 -4.39
CA GLN A 123 -5.90 1.42 -3.45
C GLN A 123 -4.55 1.04 -2.85
N LYS A 124 -4.32 -0.23 -2.49
CA LYS A 124 -3.04 -0.64 -1.90
C LYS A 124 -1.91 -0.44 -2.89
N TRP A 125 -2.14 -0.78 -4.16
CA TRP A 125 -1.16 -0.59 -5.22
C TRP A 125 -0.82 0.89 -5.42
N LEU A 126 -1.84 1.74 -5.63
CA LEU A 126 -1.62 3.17 -5.88
C LEU A 126 -0.99 3.86 -4.65
N ASN A 127 -1.49 3.58 -3.45
CA ASN A 127 -1.04 4.24 -2.23
C ASN A 127 0.38 3.81 -1.85
N MET A 128 0.73 2.51 -2.00
CA MET A 128 2.12 2.07 -1.78
C MET A 128 3.08 2.71 -2.79
N ALA A 129 2.67 2.89 -4.05
CA ALA A 129 3.51 3.56 -5.04
C ALA A 129 3.78 5.01 -4.63
N LEU A 130 2.74 5.75 -4.22
CA LEU A 130 2.89 7.12 -3.71
C LEU A 130 3.71 7.17 -2.41
N LYS A 131 3.52 6.21 -1.49
CA LYS A 131 4.33 6.08 -0.26
C LYS A 131 5.82 5.90 -0.58
N TYR A 132 6.15 5.04 -1.52
CA TYR A 132 7.55 4.82 -1.90
C TYR A 132 8.16 6.04 -2.61
N LEU A 133 7.39 6.75 -3.42
CA LEU A 133 7.82 8.03 -3.98
C LEU A 133 8.10 9.05 -2.87
N TRP A 134 7.22 9.14 -1.87
CA TRP A 134 7.40 9.98 -0.69
C TRP A 134 8.66 9.63 0.11
N LEU A 135 8.84 8.35 0.47
CA LEU A 135 10.02 7.85 1.20
C LEU A 135 11.34 8.15 0.48
N LEU A 136 11.30 8.24 -0.86
CA LEU A 136 12.48 8.51 -1.68
C LEU A 136 12.67 9.98 -2.03
N GLY A 137 11.77 10.88 -1.61
CA GLY A 137 11.80 12.29 -1.98
C GLY A 137 11.49 12.54 -3.46
N ASN A 138 10.75 11.62 -4.09
CA ASN A 138 10.46 11.58 -5.53
C ASN A 138 8.96 11.78 -5.85
N LEU A 139 8.17 12.34 -4.92
CA LEU A 139 6.79 12.73 -5.23
C LEU A 139 6.76 13.76 -6.37
N PRO A 140 5.81 13.67 -7.31
CA PRO A 140 5.56 14.76 -8.26
C PRO A 140 5.27 16.08 -7.53
N ASN A 141 5.78 17.20 -8.04
CA ASN A 141 5.65 18.52 -7.40
C ASN A 141 4.20 18.95 -7.14
N ASP A 142 3.23 18.44 -7.90
CA ASP A 142 1.82 18.76 -7.76
C ASP A 142 1.06 17.82 -6.78
N ILE A 143 1.74 16.83 -6.20
CA ILE A 143 1.21 15.95 -5.15
C ILE A 143 1.94 16.27 -3.85
N LYS A 144 1.19 16.81 -2.88
CA LYS A 144 1.71 17.05 -1.53
C LYS A 144 1.47 15.86 -0.62
N GLU A 145 2.36 15.65 0.34
CA GLU A 145 2.32 14.51 1.26
C GLU A 145 1.06 14.50 2.15
N GLU A 146 0.55 15.67 2.51
CA GLU A 146 -0.61 15.83 3.40
C GLU A 146 -1.91 15.33 2.75
N LEU A 147 -1.92 15.22 1.42
CA LEU A 147 -3.08 14.77 0.64
C LEU A 147 -3.11 13.25 0.48
N LEU A 148 -1.98 12.56 0.73
CA LEU A 148 -1.85 11.14 0.46
C LEU A 148 -2.82 10.30 1.28
N HIS A 149 -3.34 9.25 0.65
CA HIS A 149 -4.12 8.23 1.31
C HIS A 149 -3.23 7.18 1.95
N ALA A 150 -3.66 6.62 3.08
CA ALA A 150 -2.98 5.50 3.71
C ALA A 150 -3.06 4.24 2.83
N PRO A 151 -1.96 3.50 2.63
CA PRO A 151 -2.01 2.17 2.05
C PRO A 151 -2.70 1.14 2.96
N ILE A 152 -4.03 1.05 2.94
CA ILE A 152 -4.79 0.18 3.84
C ILE A 152 -4.47 -1.30 3.57
N ASP A 153 -3.98 -1.99 4.59
CA ASP A 153 -3.77 -3.44 4.57
C ASP A 153 -4.16 -4.07 5.92
N SER A 154 -3.81 -5.34 6.11
CA SER A 154 -4.11 -6.06 7.35
C SER A 154 -3.42 -5.47 8.60
N TYR A 155 -2.27 -4.80 8.48
CA TYR A 155 -1.60 -4.16 9.61
C TYR A 155 -2.33 -2.89 10.01
N ILE A 156 -2.79 -2.11 9.03
CA ILE A 156 -3.60 -0.92 9.31
C ILE A 156 -4.95 -1.31 9.91
N LEU A 157 -5.61 -2.35 9.40
CA LEU A 157 -6.84 -2.87 10.04
C LEU A 157 -6.59 -3.39 11.46
N GLN A 158 -5.44 -4.03 11.72
CA GLN A 158 -5.06 -4.41 13.09
C GLN A 158 -4.90 -3.20 14.01
N LYS A 159 -4.22 -2.14 13.54
CA LYS A 159 -4.08 -0.91 14.33
C LYS A 159 -5.43 -0.31 14.66
N LEU A 160 -6.32 -0.22 13.68
CA LEU A 160 -7.69 0.27 13.87
C LEU A 160 -8.49 -0.59 14.84
N TRP A 161 -8.32 -1.91 14.78
CA TRP A 161 -8.93 -2.85 15.72
C TRP A 161 -8.43 -2.66 17.15
N ASN A 162 -7.11 -2.51 17.35
CA ASN A 162 -6.51 -2.22 18.66
C ASN A 162 -7.07 -0.92 19.27
N LEU A 163 -7.43 0.05 18.41
CA LEU A 163 -8.04 1.33 18.80
C LEU A 163 -9.57 1.28 18.88
N LYS A 164 -10.18 0.12 18.67
CA LYS A 164 -11.65 -0.09 18.69
C LYS A 164 -12.39 0.81 17.70
N ALA A 165 -11.81 1.04 16.53
CA ALA A 165 -12.47 1.79 15.46
C ALA A 165 -13.78 1.11 15.05
N GLU A 166 -14.83 1.89 14.84
CA GLU A 166 -16.15 1.39 14.46
C GLU A 166 -16.10 0.60 13.15
N GLY A 167 -16.85 -0.51 13.10
CA GLY A 167 -16.92 -1.38 11.92
C GLY A 167 -15.69 -2.27 11.71
N VAL A 168 -14.63 -2.12 12.52
CA VAL A 168 -13.45 -2.99 12.47
C VAL A 168 -13.60 -4.16 13.44
N THR A 169 -13.49 -5.39 12.92
CA THR A 169 -13.60 -6.62 13.70
C THR A 169 -12.41 -7.54 13.47
N CYS A 170 -12.22 -8.50 14.37
CA CYS A 170 -11.19 -9.53 14.26
C CYS A 170 -11.83 -10.91 14.42
N SER A 171 -11.45 -11.85 13.56
CA SER A 171 -11.81 -13.26 13.67
C SER A 171 -10.66 -14.13 13.14
N ALA A 172 -10.26 -15.15 13.91
CA ALA A 172 -9.18 -16.07 13.58
C ALA A 172 -7.88 -15.36 13.12
N ASP A 173 -7.39 -14.41 13.91
CA ASP A 173 -6.20 -13.59 13.62
C ASP A 173 -6.28 -12.76 12.31
N THR A 174 -7.47 -12.61 11.74
CA THR A 174 -7.74 -11.80 10.54
C THR A 174 -8.61 -10.60 10.89
N PHE A 175 -8.27 -9.45 10.32
CA PHE A 175 -8.96 -8.18 10.57
C PHE A 175 -9.86 -7.81 9.39
N TYR A 176 -11.05 -7.31 9.72
CA TYR A 176 -12.11 -7.00 8.78
C TYR A 176 -12.64 -5.59 9.02
N TYR A 177 -13.11 -4.95 7.97
CA TYR A 177 -13.93 -3.75 8.05
C TYR A 177 -15.28 -4.02 7.38
N LYS A 178 -16.38 -3.78 8.10
CA LYS A 178 -17.75 -4.10 7.65
C LYS A 178 -17.85 -5.51 7.06
N GLY A 179 -17.21 -6.48 7.72
CA GLY A 179 -17.20 -7.90 7.31
C GLY A 179 -16.21 -8.28 6.20
N ASN A 180 -15.47 -7.33 5.61
CA ASN A 180 -14.54 -7.59 4.51
C ASN A 180 -13.08 -7.44 4.96
N SER A 181 -12.20 -8.35 4.52
CA SER A 181 -10.76 -8.11 4.62
C SER A 181 -10.37 -6.95 3.69
N TRP A 182 -9.25 -6.28 3.97
CA TRP A 182 -8.81 -5.12 3.19
C TRP A 182 -8.80 -5.38 1.68
N SER A 183 -8.34 -6.56 1.25
CA SER A 183 -8.26 -6.97 -0.17
C SER A 183 -9.61 -7.34 -0.80
N LYS A 184 -10.68 -7.37 -0.01
CA LYS A 184 -12.05 -7.68 -0.42
C LYS A 184 -12.99 -6.49 -0.40
N ILE A 185 -12.53 -5.32 0.05
CA ILE A 185 -13.29 -4.08 -0.08
C ILE A 185 -13.48 -3.77 -1.56
N SER A 186 -14.73 -3.86 -2.04
CA SER A 186 -15.10 -3.55 -3.43
C SER A 186 -15.74 -2.18 -3.58
N ASP A 187 -16.45 -1.71 -2.55
CA ASP A 187 -17.15 -0.42 -2.56
C ASP A 187 -16.19 0.73 -2.23
N TYR A 188 -16.30 1.83 -2.98
CA TYR A 188 -15.47 3.02 -2.78
C TYR A 188 -15.80 3.73 -1.48
N ASN A 189 -17.07 3.83 -1.10
CA ASN A 189 -17.49 4.55 0.10
C ASN A 189 -16.99 3.84 1.36
N ASP A 190 -17.03 2.50 1.38
CA ASP A 190 -16.43 1.72 2.48
C ASP A 190 -14.92 1.98 2.60
N TYR A 191 -14.20 2.02 1.49
CA TYR A 191 -12.79 2.41 1.49
C TYR A 191 -12.59 3.84 1.99
N PHE A 192 -13.42 4.78 1.52
CA PHE A 192 -13.27 6.19 1.81
C PHE A 192 -13.62 6.52 3.26
N ASP A 193 -14.59 5.84 3.85
CA ASP A 193 -14.92 5.95 5.27
C ASP A 193 -13.75 5.49 6.14
N LEU A 194 -13.07 4.38 5.80
CA LEU A 194 -11.82 3.99 6.47
C LEU A 194 -10.74 5.08 6.35
N GLN A 195 -10.58 5.70 5.18
CA GLN A 195 -9.62 6.80 5.02
C GLN A 195 -9.96 8.00 5.92
N LYS A 196 -11.25 8.33 6.10
CA LYS A 196 -11.66 9.39 7.03
C LYS A 196 -11.28 9.05 8.48
N VAL A 197 -11.49 7.81 8.92
CA VAL A 197 -11.08 7.36 10.25
C VAL A 197 -9.58 7.54 10.44
N ILE A 198 -8.77 7.13 9.46
CA ILE A 198 -7.31 7.27 9.49
C ILE A 198 -6.90 8.76 9.50
N ARG A 199 -7.57 9.62 8.73
CA ARG A 199 -7.32 11.08 8.74
C ARG A 199 -7.56 11.70 10.12
N VAL A 200 -8.64 11.31 10.81
CA VAL A 200 -8.93 11.78 12.17
C VAL A 200 -7.81 11.34 13.12
N MET A 201 -7.37 10.08 13.03
CA MET A 201 -6.26 9.58 13.85
C MET A 201 -4.94 10.31 13.59
N ALA A 202 -4.60 10.54 12.32
CA ALA A 202 -3.40 11.28 11.93
C ALA A 202 -3.44 12.72 12.48
N LYS A 203 -4.58 13.40 12.35
CA LYS A 203 -4.79 14.75 12.87
C LYS A 203 -4.67 14.80 14.40
N GLN A 204 -5.22 13.84 15.13
CA GLN A 204 -5.08 13.74 16.59
C GLN A 204 -3.62 13.57 17.02
N GLY A 205 -2.81 12.89 16.21
CA GLY A 205 -1.38 12.72 16.43
C GLY A 205 -0.50 13.85 15.91
N GLY A 206 -1.08 14.91 15.31
CA GLY A 206 -0.31 16.00 14.68
C GLY A 206 0.52 15.57 13.47
N LYS A 207 0.08 14.54 12.74
CA LYS A 207 0.81 13.91 11.63
C LYS A 207 0.01 13.98 10.34
N THR A 208 0.71 13.89 9.22
CA THR A 208 0.08 13.54 7.95
C THR A 208 -0.43 12.10 7.98
N VAL A 209 -1.35 11.76 7.08
CA VAL A 209 -1.87 10.39 6.95
C VAL A 209 -0.75 9.39 6.66
N ILE A 210 0.22 9.77 5.83
CA ILE A 210 1.29 8.86 5.42
C ILE A 210 2.31 8.60 6.54
N GLU A 211 2.61 9.61 7.37
CA GLU A 211 3.45 9.45 8.55
C GLU A 211 2.77 8.56 9.60
N GLN A 212 1.50 8.82 9.89
CA GLN A 212 0.72 8.02 10.84
C GLN A 212 0.63 6.56 10.37
N GLU A 213 0.36 6.33 9.09
CA GLU A 213 0.31 4.99 8.51
C GLU A 213 1.67 4.29 8.62
N ASN A 214 2.77 4.98 8.34
CA ASN A 214 4.11 4.41 8.39
C ASN A 214 4.47 3.91 9.80
N GLU A 215 4.19 4.71 10.82
CA GLU A 215 4.41 4.32 12.22
C GLU A 215 3.51 3.18 12.65
N ALA A 216 2.21 3.27 12.34
CA ALA A 216 1.25 2.22 12.66
C ALA A 216 1.65 0.88 12.03
N TRP A 217 2.13 0.91 10.78
CA TRP A 217 2.60 -0.28 10.09
C TRP A 217 3.81 -0.90 10.80
N ILE A 218 4.81 -0.09 11.17
CA ILE A 218 6.02 -0.56 11.88
C ILE A 218 5.66 -1.16 13.23
N GLU A 219 4.81 -0.48 14.01
CA GLU A 219 4.33 -0.94 15.32
C GLU A 219 3.67 -2.32 15.21
N MET A 220 2.72 -2.47 14.29
CA MET A 220 1.99 -3.73 14.10
C MET A 220 2.88 -4.82 13.51
N ALA A 221 3.86 -4.48 12.66
CA ALA A 221 4.85 -5.43 12.16
C ALA A 221 5.71 -6.02 13.27
N ILE A 222 6.16 -5.19 14.22
CA ILE A 222 6.92 -5.63 15.40
C ILE A 222 6.04 -6.51 16.29
N GLU A 223 4.79 -6.11 16.53
CA GLU A 223 3.85 -6.88 17.35
C GLU A 223 3.60 -8.29 16.79
N ARG A 224 3.33 -8.40 15.48
CA ARG A 224 3.15 -9.70 14.83
C ARG A 224 4.40 -10.57 14.93
N LYS A 225 5.59 -9.99 14.75
CA LYS A 225 6.85 -10.73 14.88
C LYS A 225 7.03 -11.30 16.29
N ARG A 226 6.71 -10.51 17.34
CA ARG A 226 6.77 -10.95 18.74
C ARG A 226 5.75 -12.04 19.04
N SER A 227 4.50 -11.87 18.60
CA SER A 227 3.44 -12.87 18.78
C SER A 227 3.81 -14.22 18.12
N LEU A 228 4.38 -14.19 16.91
CA LEU A 228 4.85 -15.39 16.22
C LEU A 228 6.01 -16.08 16.94
N ALA A 229 6.96 -15.33 17.49
CA ALA A 229 8.05 -15.90 18.29
C ALA A 229 7.50 -16.62 19.53
N HIS A 230 6.61 -15.95 20.26
CA HIS A 230 5.98 -16.53 21.45
C HIS A 230 5.13 -17.79 21.14
N LYS A 231 4.39 -17.79 20.02
CA LYS A 231 3.64 -18.98 19.53
C LYS A 231 4.57 -20.15 19.18
N ARG A 232 5.82 -19.90 18.75
CA ARG A 232 6.81 -20.95 18.45
C ARG A 232 7.41 -21.54 19.73
N GLU A 233 7.77 -20.68 20.69
CA GLU A 233 8.30 -21.09 21.99
C GLU A 233 7.28 -21.95 22.76
N THR A 234 6.03 -21.50 22.84
CA THR A 234 4.96 -22.22 23.57
C THR A 234 4.54 -23.55 22.91
N LYS A 235 4.71 -23.70 21.59
CA LYS A 235 4.47 -24.97 20.89
C LYS A 235 5.64 -25.94 21.00
N GLY A 236 6.89 -25.44 21.07
CA GLY A 236 8.08 -26.27 21.27
C GLY A 236 8.13 -26.98 22.62
N VAL A 237 7.53 -26.38 23.66
CA VAL A 237 7.49 -26.95 25.03
C VAL A 237 6.53 -28.14 25.16
N LYS A 238 5.61 -28.38 24.21
CA LYS A 238 4.59 -29.45 24.31
C LYS A 238 5.02 -30.84 23.80
N HIS A 239 6.29 -31.03 23.44
CA HIS A 239 6.81 -32.32 22.96
C HIS A 239 7.91 -32.94 23.82
N GLU A 240 8.14 -32.42 25.03
CA GLU A 240 9.04 -33.00 26.04
C GLU A 240 8.27 -33.32 27.33
N THR A 241 7.35 -34.28 27.26
CA THR A 241 6.84 -35.03 28.43
C THR A 241 6.42 -36.42 28.00
#